data_AF-A0A7W8QFG7-F1
#
_entry.id   AF-A0A7W8QFG7-F1
#
_cell.length_a   1.000
_cell.length_b   1.000
_cell.length_c   1.000
_cell.angle_alpha   90.00
_cell.angle_beta   90.00
_cell.angle_gamma   90.00
#
_symmetry.space_group_name_H-M   'P 1'
#
loop_
_entity.id
_entity.type
_entity.pdbx_description
1 polymer ?
#
loop_
_entity_poly.entity_id
_entity_poly.type
_entity_poly.pdbx_seq_one_letter_code
_entity_poly.pdbx_strand_id
1 'polypeptide(L)'
;MSPRMRAAAALSALLTQSLGSVRAARATFALLQLERPPVMSIASPCVDICKFDDKTGLCIGCMRTRDECKSWKKMKDKHRKKIIEDRPRRERKLKK
;
A
#
# COMPACT_ATOMS: atom_id res chain seq x y z
N MET A 1 -75.72 -23.13 13.17
CA MET A 1 -74.48 -23.92 13.29
C MET A 1 -73.27 -22.98 13.26
N SER A 2 -72.56 -22.86 14.40
CA SER A 2 -71.10 -22.66 14.40
C SER A 2 -70.45 -23.99 13.91
N PRO A 3 -69.14 -24.14 13.55
CA PRO A 3 -67.95 -23.46 14.11
C PRO A 3 -66.69 -23.37 13.19
N ARG A 4 -65.62 -22.77 13.72
CA ARG A 4 -64.20 -23.20 13.67
C ARG A 4 -63.80 -24.17 12.54
N MET A 5 -63.02 -23.74 11.52
CA MET A 5 -62.02 -24.57 10.79
C MET A 5 -61.34 -23.80 9.64
N ARG A 6 -60.59 -22.71 9.88
CA ARG A 6 -59.61 -22.19 8.91
C ARG A 6 -58.35 -21.60 9.57
N ALA A 7 -57.97 -22.14 10.72
CA ALA A 7 -56.65 -21.96 11.31
C ALA A 7 -55.78 -23.15 10.89
N ALA A 8 -54.81 -22.98 9.99
CA ALA A 8 -53.59 -23.81 9.91
C ALA A 8 -52.68 -23.53 8.69
N ALA A 9 -53.17 -22.99 7.57
CA ALA A 9 -52.40 -23.09 6.31
C ALA A 9 -51.47 -21.91 5.97
N ALA A 10 -51.52 -20.78 6.69
CA ALA A 10 -50.78 -19.57 6.30
C ALA A 10 -49.42 -19.37 7.01
N LEU A 11 -49.06 -20.21 7.98
CA LEU A 11 -47.89 -19.97 8.85
C LEU A 11 -46.58 -20.64 8.38
N SER A 12 -46.63 -21.57 7.40
CA SER A 12 -45.41 -22.24 6.90
C SER A 12 -44.66 -21.46 5.83
N ALA A 13 -45.27 -20.42 5.23
CA ALA A 13 -44.67 -19.63 4.15
C ALA A 13 -43.71 -18.52 4.64
N LEU A 14 -43.66 -18.25 5.95
CA LEU A 14 -42.87 -17.15 6.51
C LEU A 14 -41.47 -17.56 6.99
N LEU A 15 -41.17 -18.86 7.13
CA LEU A 15 -39.87 -19.35 7.66
C LEU A 15 -38.81 -19.67 6.58
N THR A 16 -39.18 -19.76 5.30
CA THR A 16 -38.22 -19.96 4.21
C THR A 16 -37.49 -18.68 3.78
N GLN A 17 -37.74 -17.55 4.45
CA GLN A 17 -37.08 -16.28 4.17
C GLN A 17 -35.70 -16.14 4.86
N SER A 18 -35.29 -17.10 5.70
CA SER A 18 -34.09 -17.00 6.53
C SER A 18 -32.85 -17.78 6.02
N LEU A 19 -32.81 -18.21 4.76
CA LEU A 19 -31.63 -18.89 4.18
C LEU A 19 -31.24 -18.33 2.81
N GLY A 20 -31.27 -17.01 2.65
CA GLY A 20 -30.69 -16.28 1.52
C GLY A 20 -29.39 -15.53 1.87
N SER A 21 -28.81 -15.82 3.03
CA SER A 21 -27.59 -15.20 3.56
C SER A 21 -26.31 -15.81 2.96
N VAL A 22 -26.11 -15.71 1.64
CA VAL A 22 -24.79 -15.93 1.01
C VAL A 22 -24.38 -14.84 0.01
N ARG A 23 -25.30 -13.98 -0.45
CA ARG A 23 -24.94 -12.83 -1.30
C ARG A 23 -24.42 -11.63 -0.51
N ALA A 24 -24.92 -11.39 0.71
CA ALA A 24 -24.50 -10.26 1.53
C ALA A 24 -23.07 -10.42 2.09
N ALA A 25 -22.61 -11.65 2.35
CA ALA A 25 -21.29 -11.90 2.91
C ALA A 25 -20.13 -11.55 1.95
N ARG A 26 -20.35 -11.52 0.62
CA ARG A 26 -19.33 -11.14 -0.36
C ARG A 26 -19.09 -9.63 -0.43
N ALA A 27 -20.12 -8.83 -0.11
CA ALA A 27 -20.03 -7.37 -0.14
C ALA A 27 -19.31 -6.80 1.10
N THR A 28 -19.54 -7.39 2.28
CA THR A 28 -18.82 -6.98 3.51
C THR A 28 -17.34 -7.37 3.47
N PHE A 29 -16.98 -8.50 2.84
CA PHE A 29 -15.57 -8.90 2.70
C PHE A 29 -14.79 -7.96 1.75
N ALA A 30 -15.44 -7.41 0.74
CA ALA A 30 -14.84 -6.45 -0.19
C ALA A 30 -14.52 -5.09 0.46
N LEU A 31 -15.27 -4.68 1.48
CA LEU A 31 -15.00 -3.46 2.26
C LEU A 31 -13.90 -3.63 3.32
N LEU A 32 -13.49 -4.87 3.63
CA LEU A 32 -12.37 -5.17 4.53
C LEU A 32 -11.04 -5.43 3.78
N GLN A 33 -11.08 -5.54 2.45
CA GLN A 33 -9.89 -5.61 1.59
C GLN A 33 -9.51 -4.19 1.13
N LEU A 34 -9.23 -3.32 2.12
CA LEU A 34 -8.62 -2.01 1.94
C LEU A 34 -7.51 -2.07 0.91
N GLU A 35 -7.53 -1.07 0.02
CA GLU A 35 -6.64 -0.95 -1.11
C GLU A 35 -5.20 -1.20 -0.66
N ARG A 36 -4.60 -2.29 -1.14
CA ARG A 36 -3.16 -2.45 -1.05
C ARG A 36 -2.59 -1.30 -1.89
N PRO A 37 -1.98 -0.25 -1.31
CA PRO A 37 -1.45 0.84 -2.10
C PRO A 37 -0.47 0.22 -3.09
N PRO A 38 -0.47 0.64 -4.38
CA PRO A 38 0.55 0.17 -5.29
C PRO A 38 1.89 0.39 -4.60
N VAL A 39 2.74 -0.63 -4.56
CA VAL A 39 4.14 -0.46 -4.13
C VAL A 39 4.80 0.42 -5.17
N MET A 40 4.54 1.72 -5.08
CA MET A 40 5.07 2.72 -5.97
C MET A 40 6.57 2.60 -5.83
N SER A 41 7.20 2.15 -6.91
CA SER A 41 8.64 2.03 -7.02
C SER A 41 9.28 3.29 -6.46
N ILE A 42 10.24 3.12 -5.55
CA ILE A 42 10.81 4.24 -4.81
C ILE A 42 11.40 5.26 -5.77
N ALA A 43 10.87 6.49 -5.71
CA ALA A 43 11.29 7.57 -6.57
C ALA A 43 12.77 7.93 -6.34
N SER A 44 13.45 8.31 -7.43
CA SER A 44 14.83 8.76 -7.37
C SER A 44 14.92 10.12 -6.67
N PRO A 45 15.79 10.31 -5.66
CA PRO A 45 16.02 11.61 -5.03
C PRO A 45 16.92 12.53 -5.88
N CYS A 46 16.91 12.37 -7.20
CA CYS A 46 17.77 13.12 -8.12
C CYS A 46 17.18 14.50 -8.38
N VAL A 47 18.03 15.53 -8.34
CA VAL A 47 17.67 16.93 -8.65
C VAL A 47 18.35 17.40 -9.94
N ASP A 48 18.75 16.46 -10.79
CA ASP A 48 19.46 16.64 -12.06
C ASP A 48 20.77 17.45 -11.98
N ILE A 49 21.29 17.62 -10.76
CA ILE A 49 22.60 18.19 -10.49
C ILE A 49 23.56 17.04 -10.16
N CYS A 50 24.51 16.79 -11.04
CA CYS A 50 25.54 15.78 -10.87
C CYS A 50 26.90 16.43 -10.60
N LYS A 51 27.07 16.98 -9.40
CA LYS A 51 28.34 17.51 -8.89
C LYS A 51 28.72 16.75 -7.63
N PHE A 52 29.95 16.26 -7.56
CA PHE A 52 30.45 15.49 -6.43
C PHE A 52 31.44 16.33 -5.64
N ASP A 53 31.41 16.19 -4.32
CA ASP A 53 32.42 16.76 -3.45
C ASP A 53 33.64 15.82 -3.39
N ASP A 54 34.84 16.36 -3.57
CA ASP A 54 36.08 15.57 -3.61
C ASP A 54 36.49 15.01 -2.25
N LYS A 55 36.04 15.63 -1.15
CA LYS A 55 36.36 15.19 0.22
C LYS A 55 35.52 14.01 0.66
N THR A 56 34.22 14.05 0.35
CA THR A 56 33.24 13.04 0.81
C THR A 56 32.85 12.02 -0.25
N GLY A 57 33.09 12.31 -1.54
CA GLY A 57 32.66 11.48 -2.66
C GLY A 57 31.15 11.42 -2.87
N LEU A 58 30.40 12.33 -2.24
CA LEU A 58 28.95 12.42 -2.30
C LEU A 58 28.50 13.48 -3.30
N CYS A 59 27.38 13.21 -3.98
CA CYS A 59 26.74 14.20 -4.84
C CYS A 59 26.10 15.32 -4.01
N ILE A 60 26.39 16.57 -4.32
CA ILE A 60 25.87 17.73 -3.57
C ILE A 60 24.34 17.87 -3.67
N GLY A 61 23.73 17.37 -4.76
CA GLY A 61 22.28 17.46 -4.97
C GLY A 61 21.52 16.28 -4.35
N CYS A 62 21.87 15.06 -4.73
CA CYS A 62 21.13 13.86 -4.30
C CYS A 62 21.75 13.12 -3.10
N MET A 63 22.92 13.53 -2.62
CA MET A 63 23.67 12.91 -1.51
C MET A 63 23.97 11.42 -1.71
N ARG A 64 24.03 10.96 -2.97
CA ARG A 64 24.43 9.59 -3.34
C ARG A 64 25.87 9.56 -3.82
N THR A 65 26.51 8.40 -3.70
CA THR A 65 27.82 8.15 -4.29
C THR A 65 27.70 7.90 -5.80
N ARG A 66 28.82 8.00 -6.52
CA ARG A 66 28.87 7.76 -7.96
C ARG A 66 28.36 6.36 -8.34
N ASP A 67 28.69 5.34 -7.56
CA ASP A 67 28.30 3.95 -7.84
C ASP A 67 26.82 3.69 -7.57
N GLU A 68 26.27 4.31 -6.53
CA GLU A 68 24.83 4.28 -6.25
C GLU A 68 24.01 4.96 -7.35
N CYS A 69 24.50 6.06 -7.91
CA CYS A 69 23.87 6.72 -9.05
C CYS A 69 23.81 5.82 -10.27
N LYS A 70 24.92 5.15 -10.63
CA LYS A 70 24.99 4.19 -11.75
C LYS A 70 24.08 2.98 -11.53
N SER A 71 24.01 2.49 -10.30
CA SER A 71 23.28 1.27 -9.96
C SER A 71 21.80 1.49 -9.69
N TRP A 72 21.32 2.74 -9.60
CA TRP A 72 19.96 3.09 -9.17
C TRP A 72 18.85 2.33 -9.91
N LYS A 73 18.96 2.25 -11.24
CA LYS A 73 17.97 1.53 -12.07
C LYS A 73 17.93 0.03 -11.77
N LYS A 74 19.06 -0.56 -11.36
CA LYS A 74 19.22 -2.00 -11.07
C LYS A 74 19.01 -2.35 -9.59
N MET A 75 18.93 -1.35 -8.71
CA MET A 75 18.77 -1.58 -7.27
C MET A 75 17.35 -2.01 -6.88
N LYS A 76 17.25 -2.90 -5.90
CA LYS A 76 16.00 -3.32 -5.27
C LYS A 76 15.44 -2.19 -4.40
N ASP A 77 14.12 -2.12 -4.26
CA ASP A 77 13.46 -1.06 -3.52
C ASP A 77 13.90 -0.98 -2.05
N LYS A 78 14.16 -2.11 -1.38
CA LYS A 78 14.73 -2.09 -0.01
C LYS A 78 16.02 -1.26 0.09
N HIS A 79 16.89 -1.36 -0.91
CA HIS A 79 18.15 -0.63 -0.93
C HIS A 79 17.93 0.85 -1.30
N ARG A 80 17.04 1.12 -2.25
CA ARG A 80 16.63 2.50 -2.58
C ARG A 80 16.06 3.22 -1.35
N LYS A 81 15.24 2.54 -0.56
CA LYS A 81 14.68 3.08 0.70
C LYS A 81 15.79 3.46 1.67
N LYS A 82 16.75 2.56 1.90
CA LYS A 82 17.87 2.79 2.80
C LYS A 82 18.69 4.01 2.39
N ILE A 83 18.94 4.19 1.08
CA ILE A 83 19.65 5.36 0.57
C ILE A 83 18.89 6.66 0.87
N ILE A 84 17.56 6.66 0.71
CA ILE A 84 16.73 7.83 1.02
C ILE A 84 16.74 8.14 2.52
N GLU A 85 16.60 7.12 3.37
CA GLU A 85 16.67 7.26 4.83
C GLU A 85 18.05 7.74 5.30
N ASP A 86 19.13 7.37 4.60
CA ASP A 86 20.49 7.82 4.90
C ASP A 86 20.79 9.26 4.44
N ARG A 87 19.99 9.87 3.54
CA ARG A 87 20.22 11.25 3.03
C ARG A 87 20.51 12.29 4.12
N PRO A 88 19.68 12.44 5.18
CA PRO A 88 19.96 13.44 6.22
C PRO A 88 21.29 13.20 6.94
N ARG A 89 21.70 11.93 7.11
CA ARG A 89 23.01 11.59 7.69
C ARG A 89 24.15 12.01 6.78
N ARG A 90 23.99 11.82 5.47
CA ARG A 90 24.97 12.18 4.44
C ARG A 90 25.06 13.68 4.23
N GLU A 91 23.95 14.38 4.28
CA GLU A 91 23.90 15.85 4.21
C GLU A 91 24.71 16.50 5.35
N ARG A 92 24.60 15.98 6.58
CA ARG A 92 25.43 16.45 7.71
C ARG A 92 26.93 16.26 7.49
N LYS A 93 27.34 15.26 6.71
CA LYS A 93 28.76 15.06 6.35
C LYS A 93 29.24 16.07 5.31
N LEU A 94 28.34 16.56 4.45
CA LEU A 94 28.66 17.50 3.39
C LEU A 94 28.77 18.94 3.92
N LYS A 95 27.99 19.28 4.95
CA LYS A 95 28.03 20.59 5.64
C LYS A 95 29.18 20.73 6.64
N LYS A 96 30.02 19.70 6.78
CA LYS A 96 31.12 19.64 7.75
C LYS A 96 32.45 19.70 7.03
#